data_AF-B3MV62-F1
#
_entry.id   AF-B3MV62-F1
#
_cell.length_a   1.000
_cell.length_b   1.000
_cell.length_c   1.000
_cell.angle_alpha   90.00
_cell.angle_beta   90.00
_cell.angle_gamma   90.00
#
_symmetry.space_group_name_H-M   'P 1'
#
loop_
_entity.id
_entity.type
_entity.pdbx_description
1 polymer ?
#
loop_
_entity_poly.entity_id
_entity_poly.type
_entity_poly.pdbx_seq_one_letter_code
_entity_poly.pdbx_strand_id
1 'polypeptide(L)'
;MENSSIYAHKKFAVIKRKREDMEDEKENLFQETGHHPIIKRRQNQGFFRPWLDNEQNQKEQSSQETSKASQSFCPAAPTTPVVSQYHANMVRRSQTPRQRSPKEQQRRDRNTLACLLSRRAKQAQEEQMAQQYEQFRRQHAAMLEQQVRLSLYYRQVLQQAVFQRAIAPAPGHLLPQQQQQFLQQMSLSQQMLIFGSQQ
;
A
#
# COMPACT_ATOMS: atom_id res chain seq x y z
N MET A 1 28.77 34.02 -43.56
CA MET A 1 27.98 32.84 -43.93
C MET A 1 28.57 31.66 -43.18
N GLU A 2 27.99 31.28 -42.05
CA GLU A 2 28.47 30.16 -41.23
C GLU A 2 27.47 29.01 -41.30
N ASN A 3 27.86 27.92 -41.96
CA ASN A 3 27.11 26.66 -41.96
C ASN A 3 27.71 25.75 -40.88
N SER A 4 27.14 25.78 -39.68
CA SER A 4 27.47 24.82 -38.62
C SER A 4 26.54 23.61 -38.71
N SER A 5 26.97 22.56 -39.43
CA SER A 5 26.25 21.29 -39.46
C SER A 5 26.38 20.57 -38.11
N ILE A 6 25.30 20.54 -37.34
CA ILE A 6 25.20 19.82 -36.07
C ILE A 6 25.23 18.31 -36.35
N TYR A 7 26.34 17.65 -36.03
CA TYR A 7 26.47 16.20 -36.15
C TYR A 7 25.64 15.48 -35.08
N ALA A 8 24.57 14.80 -35.49
CA ALA A 8 23.75 13.96 -34.63
C ALA A 8 24.04 12.47 -34.92
N HIS A 9 24.54 11.75 -33.92
CA HIS A 9 24.89 10.34 -34.05
C HIS A 9 23.63 9.46 -34.18
N LYS A 10 23.59 8.58 -35.20
CA LYS A 10 22.41 7.78 -35.61
C LYS A 10 21.78 6.95 -34.48
N LYS A 11 22.56 6.57 -33.44
CA LYS A 11 22.05 5.81 -32.28
C LYS A 11 21.16 6.62 -31.33
N PHE A 12 21.17 7.96 -31.41
CA PHE A 12 20.41 8.83 -30.51
C PHE A 12 19.29 9.62 -31.21
N ALA A 13 19.17 9.54 -32.53
CA ALA A 13 18.22 10.34 -33.31
C ALA A 13 16.79 9.74 -33.38
N VAL A 14 16.57 8.51 -32.89
CA VAL A 14 15.31 7.76 -33.14
C VAL A 14 14.26 7.93 -32.01
N ILE A 15 14.56 8.59 -30.89
CA ILE A 15 13.64 8.71 -29.73
C ILE A 15 13.06 10.13 -29.59
N LYS A 16 12.67 10.77 -30.70
CA LYS A 16 12.12 12.14 -30.67
C LYS A 16 10.88 12.34 -31.56
N ARG A 17 10.23 11.30 -32.07
CA ARG A 17 8.98 11.43 -32.86
C ARG A 17 7.77 10.67 -32.29
N LYS A 18 7.61 10.63 -30.98
CA LYS A 18 6.37 10.07 -30.39
C LYS A 18 6.02 10.60 -28.99
N ARG A 19 6.21 11.90 -28.75
CA ARG A 19 5.75 12.57 -27.52
C ARG A 19 5.70 14.09 -27.68
N GLU A 20 4.98 14.60 -28.68
CA GLU A 20 4.64 16.04 -28.71
C GLU A 20 3.16 16.32 -29.10
N ASP A 21 2.29 15.30 -29.22
CA ASP A 21 0.89 15.48 -29.62
C ASP A 21 -0.16 14.98 -28.59
N MET A 22 0.23 14.81 -27.31
CA MET A 22 -0.68 14.35 -26.25
C MET A 22 -0.43 15.10 -24.93
N GLU A 23 -0.23 16.42 -24.98
CA GLU A 23 -0.09 17.24 -23.76
C GLU A 23 -1.40 17.95 -23.33
N ASP A 24 -2.46 17.93 -24.15
CA ASP A 24 -3.72 18.62 -23.82
C ASP A 24 -4.86 17.73 -23.27
N GLU A 25 -4.63 16.42 -23.09
CA GLU A 25 -5.70 15.47 -22.66
C GLU A 25 -5.42 14.79 -21.30
N LYS A 26 -4.69 15.46 -20.41
CA LYS A 26 -4.25 14.87 -19.13
C LYS A 26 -4.96 15.33 -17.86
N GLU A 27 -6.06 16.06 -17.97
CA GLU A 27 -6.89 16.43 -16.81
C GLU A 27 -8.18 15.61 -16.65
N ASN A 28 -8.50 14.67 -17.56
CA ASN A 28 -9.76 13.91 -17.50
C ASN A 28 -9.65 12.37 -17.42
N LEU A 29 -8.46 11.80 -17.13
CA LEU A 29 -8.26 10.34 -17.09
C LEU A 29 -8.18 9.75 -15.66
N PHE A 30 -8.76 10.39 -14.65
CA PHE A 30 -8.74 9.86 -13.28
C PHE A 30 -10.01 9.10 -12.86
N GLN A 31 -10.98 8.88 -13.75
CA GLN A 31 -12.27 8.25 -13.37
C GLN A 31 -12.65 6.94 -14.06
N GLU A 32 -11.97 6.46 -15.10
CA GLU A 32 -12.35 5.20 -15.75
C GLU A 32 -11.14 4.37 -16.16
N THR A 33 -10.85 3.29 -15.42
CA THR A 33 -10.52 1.96 -15.98
C THR A 33 -10.25 0.98 -14.84
N GLY A 34 -11.20 0.08 -14.64
CA GLY A 34 -11.07 -1.04 -13.71
C GLY A 34 -9.98 -2.03 -14.15
N HIS A 35 -9.39 -2.67 -13.14
CA HIS A 35 -8.85 -4.04 -13.16
C HIS A 35 -8.35 -4.61 -14.51
N HIS A 36 -7.08 -4.35 -14.83
CA HIS A 36 -6.30 -5.25 -15.67
C HIS A 36 -5.03 -5.68 -14.92
N PRO A 37 -4.89 -6.94 -14.49
CA PRO A 37 -3.66 -7.41 -13.87
C PRO A 37 -2.55 -7.51 -14.92
N ILE A 38 -1.40 -6.92 -14.59
CA ILE A 38 -0.15 -7.01 -15.36
C ILE A 38 0.24 -8.48 -15.54
N ILE A 39 0.16 -8.99 -16.77
CA ILE A 39 0.56 -10.37 -17.10
C ILE A 39 2.10 -10.43 -17.08
N LYS A 40 2.66 -10.97 -15.99
CA LYS A 40 4.11 -11.25 -15.90
C LYS A 40 4.46 -12.46 -16.78
N ARG A 41 5.52 -12.31 -17.57
CA ARG A 41 6.17 -13.34 -18.38
C ARG A 41 6.38 -14.63 -17.56
N ARG A 42 5.79 -15.75 -18.02
CA ARG A 42 5.94 -17.07 -17.38
C ARG A 42 7.40 -17.51 -17.42
N GLN A 43 7.98 -17.79 -16.26
CA GLN A 43 9.30 -18.39 -16.12
C GLN A 43 9.15 -19.91 -16.30
N ASN A 44 9.24 -20.40 -17.54
CA ASN A 44 9.09 -21.83 -17.89
C ASN A 44 10.37 -22.67 -17.66
N GLN A 45 11.27 -22.23 -16.80
CA GLN A 45 12.46 -23.00 -16.45
C GLN A 45 12.36 -23.27 -14.95
N GLY A 46 12.07 -24.53 -14.62
CA GLY A 46 12.02 -25.01 -13.24
C GLY A 46 13.28 -24.60 -12.50
N PHE A 47 13.09 -24.11 -11.28
CA PHE A 47 14.19 -23.68 -10.44
C PHE A 47 15.05 -24.90 -10.12
N PHE A 48 16.24 -25.00 -10.72
CA PHE A 48 17.16 -26.13 -10.54
C PHE A 48 17.51 -26.28 -9.06
N ARG A 49 17.16 -27.43 -8.46
CA ARG A 49 17.36 -27.73 -7.04
C ARG A 49 18.16 -29.03 -6.93
N PRO A 50 19.50 -28.96 -7.00
CA PRO A 50 20.36 -30.14 -7.10
C PRO A 50 20.16 -31.19 -5.99
N TRP A 51 19.68 -30.77 -4.82
CA TRP A 51 19.45 -31.66 -3.68
C TRP A 51 18.02 -32.24 -3.59
N LEU A 52 17.08 -31.75 -4.40
CA LEU A 52 15.70 -32.26 -4.48
C LEU A 52 15.46 -33.09 -5.75
N ASP A 53 16.17 -32.78 -6.84
CA ASP A 53 16.02 -33.45 -8.14
C ASP A 53 16.75 -34.82 -8.21
N ASN A 54 17.52 -35.20 -7.18
CA ASN A 54 18.29 -36.45 -7.13
C ASN A 54 17.42 -37.72 -7.04
N GLU A 55 16.23 -37.62 -6.46
CA GLU A 55 15.28 -38.75 -6.32
C GLU A 55 14.63 -39.11 -7.67
N GLN A 56 14.49 -38.14 -8.58
CA GLN A 56 13.90 -38.35 -9.91
C GLN A 56 14.91 -38.94 -10.91
N ASN A 57 16.20 -38.64 -10.78
CA ASN A 57 17.24 -39.20 -11.65
C ASN A 57 17.53 -40.69 -11.43
N GLN A 58 17.15 -41.28 -10.28
CA GLN A 58 17.36 -42.72 -10.06
C GLN A 58 16.34 -43.62 -10.78
N LYS A 59 15.14 -43.10 -11.11
CA LYS A 59 14.11 -43.88 -11.83
C LYS A 59 14.26 -43.84 -13.35
N GLU A 60 15.03 -42.91 -13.90
CA GLU A 60 15.28 -42.81 -15.34
C GLU A 60 16.61 -43.45 -15.77
N GLN A 61 17.43 -43.96 -14.83
CA GLN A 61 18.72 -44.61 -15.13
C GLN A 61 18.66 -46.15 -15.24
N SER A 62 17.49 -46.79 -15.16
CA SER A 62 17.36 -48.25 -15.33
C SER A 62 17.24 -48.72 -16.79
N SER A 63 17.40 -47.84 -17.77
CA SER A 63 17.34 -48.17 -19.19
C SER A 63 18.47 -47.52 -19.97
N GLN A 64 19.73 -47.81 -19.60
CA GLN A 64 20.89 -47.65 -20.49
C GLN A 64 22.12 -48.35 -19.90
N GLU A 65 22.17 -49.67 -20.06
CA GLU A 65 23.45 -50.37 -20.09
C GLU A 65 24.09 -50.15 -21.46
N THR A 66 25.31 -49.62 -21.50
CA THR A 66 26.44 -50.22 -22.22
C THR A 66 27.75 -49.45 -21.97
N SER A 67 28.64 -50.12 -21.24
CA SER A 67 30.11 -50.11 -21.40
C SER A 67 30.90 -48.79 -21.27
N LYS A 68 31.64 -48.64 -20.16
CA LYS A 68 33.10 -48.91 -20.10
C LYS A 68 33.66 -48.62 -18.69
N ALA A 69 34.24 -49.66 -18.11
CA ALA A 69 35.07 -49.60 -16.92
C ALA A 69 36.39 -48.87 -17.19
N SER A 70 36.93 -48.14 -16.20
CA SER A 70 38.36 -48.13 -15.85
C SER A 70 38.56 -47.51 -14.47
N GLN A 71 39.34 -48.23 -13.68
CA GLN A 71 39.67 -48.07 -12.26
C GLN A 71 40.67 -46.93 -12.03
N SER A 72 40.75 -46.38 -10.81
CA SER A 72 41.99 -46.42 -10.00
C SER A 72 41.91 -45.67 -8.65
N PHE A 73 42.04 -46.47 -7.59
CA PHE A 73 42.83 -46.30 -6.36
C PHE A 73 42.65 -45.10 -5.41
N CYS A 74 42.14 -45.43 -4.22
CA CYS A 74 42.51 -44.82 -2.93
C CYS A 74 43.92 -45.24 -2.50
N PRO A 75 44.51 -44.52 -1.52
CA PRO A 75 44.99 -45.21 -0.32
C PRO A 75 44.40 -44.60 0.97
N ALA A 76 44.30 -45.46 1.98
CA ALA A 76 43.55 -45.27 3.22
C ALA A 76 44.34 -44.57 4.35
N ALA A 77 43.60 -43.73 5.10
CA ALA A 77 43.57 -43.53 6.56
C ALA A 77 44.67 -42.65 7.26
N PRO A 78 44.39 -42.04 8.45
CA PRO A 78 43.28 -42.29 9.37
C PRO A 78 42.40 -41.09 9.77
N THR A 79 41.27 -41.48 10.34
CA THR A 79 40.17 -40.78 11.00
C THR A 79 40.55 -39.78 12.09
N THR A 80 40.11 -38.53 11.92
CA THR A 80 39.43 -37.76 12.98
C THR A 80 38.20 -37.09 12.37
N PRO A 81 36.98 -37.30 12.88
CA PRO A 81 35.85 -36.48 12.47
C PRO A 81 36.07 -35.08 13.07
N VAL A 82 36.72 -34.19 12.32
CA VAL A 82 36.58 -32.77 12.59
C VAL A 82 35.13 -32.47 12.34
N VAL A 83 34.34 -32.42 13.43
CA VAL A 83 32.99 -31.90 13.43
C VAL A 83 33.07 -30.59 12.67
N SER A 84 32.51 -30.56 11.47
CA SER A 84 32.45 -29.36 10.65
C SER A 84 31.56 -28.40 11.41
N GLN A 85 32.18 -27.58 12.27
CA GLN A 85 31.51 -26.54 13.03
C GLN A 85 30.88 -25.62 11.97
N TYR A 86 29.56 -25.70 11.87
CA TYR A 86 28.79 -24.79 11.05
C TYR A 86 29.00 -23.38 11.58
N HIS A 87 29.95 -22.65 11.00
CA HIS A 87 30.20 -21.26 11.31
C HIS A 87 29.24 -20.41 10.48
N ALA A 88 28.05 -20.16 11.03
CA ALA A 88 26.95 -19.45 10.38
C ALA A 88 27.30 -17.99 9.96
N ASN A 89 28.50 -17.51 10.26
CA ASN A 89 29.02 -16.21 9.87
C ASN A 89 30.52 -16.30 9.53
N MET A 90 30.91 -17.13 8.56
CA MET A 90 32.19 -16.94 7.84
C MET A 90 32.12 -15.64 7.01
N VAL A 91 31.96 -14.50 7.70
CA VAL A 91 32.30 -13.19 7.13
C VAL A 91 33.76 -13.34 6.72
N ARG A 92 34.02 -13.25 5.41
CA ARG A 92 35.36 -13.30 4.83
C ARG A 92 36.18 -12.15 5.42
N ARG A 93 36.78 -12.37 6.60
CA ARG A 93 37.67 -11.41 7.29
C ARG A 93 38.95 -11.12 6.50
N SER A 94 39.15 -11.80 5.36
CA SER A 94 40.29 -11.66 4.45
C SER A 94 40.04 -10.78 3.23
N GLN A 95 38.84 -10.19 3.04
CA GLN A 95 38.70 -9.14 2.03
C GLN A 95 39.20 -7.83 2.61
N THR A 96 40.51 -7.59 2.51
CA THR A 96 41.08 -6.25 2.71
C THR A 96 40.24 -5.26 1.89
N PRO A 97 39.73 -4.16 2.49
CA PRO A 97 38.92 -3.21 1.77
C PRO A 97 39.70 -2.77 0.54
N ARG A 98 39.12 -3.01 -0.64
CA ARG A 98 39.73 -2.68 -1.93
C ARG A 98 40.21 -1.24 -1.86
N GLN A 99 41.51 -1.01 -1.98
CA GLN A 99 42.07 0.35 -1.95
C GLN A 99 41.43 1.13 -3.10
N ARG A 100 40.72 2.21 -2.75
CA ARG A 100 40.04 3.08 -3.70
C ARG A 100 40.94 4.28 -3.99
N SER A 101 40.88 4.78 -5.22
CA SER A 101 41.53 6.05 -5.53
C SER A 101 40.80 7.21 -4.82
N PRO A 102 41.49 8.33 -4.53
CA PRO A 102 40.86 9.50 -3.90
C PRO A 102 39.63 10.01 -4.66
N LYS A 103 39.69 10.01 -6.00
CA LYS A 103 38.57 10.42 -6.87
C LYS A 103 37.37 9.49 -6.76
N GLU A 104 37.59 8.19 -6.62
CA GLU A 104 36.50 7.22 -6.44
C GLU A 104 35.86 7.36 -5.06
N GLN A 105 36.65 7.61 -4.02
CA GLN A 105 36.13 7.82 -2.67
C GLN A 105 35.22 9.07 -2.61
N GLN A 106 35.63 10.19 -3.21
CA GLN A 106 34.81 11.40 -3.31
C GLN A 106 33.46 11.15 -4.02
N ARG A 107 33.44 10.33 -5.08
CA ARG A 107 32.18 9.98 -5.77
C ARG A 107 31.23 9.20 -4.87
N ARG A 108 31.77 8.28 -4.05
CA ARG A 108 30.99 7.52 -3.08
C ARG A 108 30.50 8.37 -1.94
N ASP A 109 31.31 9.27 -1.42
CA ASP A 109 30.91 10.17 -0.33
C ASP A 109 29.77 11.08 -0.82
N ARG A 110 29.89 11.62 -2.04
CA ARG A 110 28.82 12.40 -2.69
C ARG A 110 27.54 11.58 -2.86
N ASN A 111 27.64 10.34 -3.33
CA ASN A 111 26.47 9.48 -3.49
C ASN A 111 25.83 9.10 -2.15
N THR A 112 26.65 8.81 -1.14
CA THR A 112 26.20 8.50 0.22
C THR A 112 25.43 9.68 0.81
N LEU A 113 25.98 10.89 0.69
CA LEU A 113 25.32 12.11 1.12
C LEU A 113 24.01 12.35 0.37
N ALA A 114 24.00 12.17 -0.96
CA ALA A 114 22.78 12.29 -1.76
C ALA A 114 21.70 11.29 -1.34
N CYS A 115 22.07 10.03 -1.10
CA CYS A 115 21.15 9.00 -0.63
C CYS A 115 20.58 9.32 0.77
N LEU A 116 21.41 9.85 1.68
CA LEU A 116 20.97 10.26 3.01
C LEU A 116 19.98 11.43 2.94
N LEU A 117 20.29 12.46 2.15
CA LEU A 117 19.40 13.60 1.94
C LEU A 117 18.08 13.18 1.28
N SER A 118 18.14 12.34 0.25
CA SER A 118 16.94 11.81 -0.41
C SER A 118 16.06 11.02 0.55
N ARG A 119 16.67 10.16 1.40
CA ARG A 119 15.93 9.42 2.43
C ARG A 119 15.28 10.36 3.44
N ARG A 120 16.00 11.38 3.92
CA ARG A 120 15.46 12.37 4.86
C ARG A 120 14.32 13.17 4.24
N ALA A 121 14.45 13.60 2.99
CA ALA A 121 13.40 14.32 2.28
C ALA A 121 12.15 13.45 2.11
N LYS A 122 12.32 12.17 1.74
CA LYS A 122 11.21 11.22 1.64
C LYS A 122 10.52 11.00 2.98
N GLN A 123 11.29 10.83 4.06
CA GLN A 123 10.72 10.69 5.40
C GLN A 123 9.91 11.92 5.81
N ALA A 124 10.45 13.13 5.59
CA ALA A 124 9.73 14.37 5.88
C ALA A 124 8.42 14.49 5.07
N GLN A 125 8.44 14.07 3.80
CA GLN A 125 7.24 14.03 2.96
C GLN A 125 6.19 13.04 3.50
N GLU A 126 6.61 11.84 3.91
CA GLU A 126 5.73 10.83 4.51
C GLU A 126 5.11 11.34 5.83
N GLU A 127 5.90 12.01 6.67
CA GLU A 127 5.43 12.63 7.91
C GLU A 127 4.40 13.75 7.63
N GLN A 128 4.65 14.60 6.64
CA GLN A 128 3.68 15.63 6.23
C GLN A 128 2.36 15.03 5.74
N MET A 129 2.43 13.99 4.89
CA MET A 129 1.24 13.28 4.42
C MET A 129 0.46 12.63 5.57
N ALA A 130 1.16 12.04 6.53
CA ALA A 130 0.53 11.45 7.71
C ALA A 130 -0.20 12.51 8.55
N GLN A 131 0.41 13.68 8.76
CA GLN A 131 -0.22 14.79 9.47
C GLN A 131 -1.48 15.29 8.75
N GLN A 132 -1.42 15.47 7.43
CA GLN A 132 -2.59 15.86 6.64
C GLN A 132 -3.71 14.82 6.77
N TYR A 133 -3.39 13.53 6.67
CA TYR A 133 -4.37 12.47 6.83
C TYR A 133 -5.04 12.47 8.21
N GLU A 134 -4.28 12.71 9.28
CA GLU A 134 -4.86 12.86 10.62
C GLU A 134 -5.78 14.07 10.73
N GLN A 135 -5.40 15.21 10.13
CA GLN A 135 -6.24 16.41 10.12
C GLN A 135 -7.57 16.15 9.41
N PHE A 136 -7.54 15.57 8.21
CA PHE A 136 -8.74 15.21 7.47
C PHE A 136 -9.61 14.22 8.24
N ARG A 137 -9.00 13.23 8.91
CA ARG A 137 -9.74 12.26 9.74
C ARG A 137 -10.48 12.96 10.89
N ARG A 138 -9.82 13.88 11.59
CA ARG A 138 -10.43 14.65 12.69
C ARG A 138 -11.57 15.54 12.17
N GLN A 139 -11.36 16.24 11.06
CA GLN A 139 -12.38 17.10 10.44
C GLN A 139 -13.59 16.29 9.98
N HIS A 140 -13.36 15.14 9.34
CA HIS A 140 -14.43 14.27 8.87
C HIS A 140 -15.25 13.69 10.03
N ALA A 141 -14.59 13.29 11.13
CA ALA A 141 -15.29 12.86 12.34
C ALA A 141 -16.17 13.97 12.93
N ALA A 142 -15.63 15.19 13.05
CA ALA A 142 -16.40 16.34 13.54
C ALA A 142 -17.59 16.67 12.62
N MET A 143 -17.44 16.55 11.30
CA MET A 143 -18.52 16.76 10.34
C MET A 143 -19.64 15.71 10.52
N LEU A 144 -19.29 14.43 10.68
CA LEU A 144 -20.26 13.38 10.95
C LEU A 144 -21.01 13.60 12.27
N GLU A 145 -20.31 14.03 13.32
CA GLU A 145 -20.94 14.39 14.60
C GLU A 145 -21.95 15.53 14.44
N GLN A 146 -21.60 16.59 13.68
CA GLN A 146 -22.52 17.69 13.40
C GLN A 146 -23.73 17.23 12.58
N GLN A 147 -23.53 16.36 11.60
CA GLN A 147 -24.62 15.79 10.80
C GLN A 147 -25.60 14.98 11.67
N VAL A 148 -25.07 14.13 12.55
CA VAL A 148 -25.89 13.37 13.50
C VAL A 148 -26.65 14.32 14.42
N ARG A 149 -25.96 15.31 15.01
CA ARG A 149 -26.58 16.33 15.87
C ARG A 149 -27.72 17.06 15.17
N LEU A 150 -27.50 17.50 13.94
CA LEU A 150 -28.52 18.18 13.13
C LEU A 150 -29.70 17.26 12.82
N SER A 151 -29.45 15.99 12.46
CA SER A 151 -30.51 15.03 12.16
C SER A 151 -31.42 14.78 13.37
N LEU A 152 -30.83 14.68 14.57
CA LEU A 152 -31.57 14.49 15.82
C LEU A 152 -32.36 15.75 16.19
N TYR A 153 -31.75 16.93 16.05
CA TYR A 153 -32.43 18.20 16.27
C TYR A 153 -33.62 18.38 15.32
N TYR A 154 -33.42 18.12 14.02
CA TYR A 154 -34.48 18.20 13.03
C TYR A 154 -35.63 17.24 13.34
N ARG A 155 -35.32 15.99 13.73
CA ARG A 155 -36.32 15.02 14.19
C ARG A 155 -37.11 15.56 15.39
N GLN A 156 -36.45 16.14 16.39
CA GLN A 156 -37.11 16.70 17.55
C GLN A 156 -38.02 17.87 17.18
N VAL A 157 -37.56 18.80 16.33
CA VAL A 157 -38.36 19.93 15.86
C VAL A 157 -39.59 19.46 15.09
N LEU A 158 -39.44 18.46 14.20
CA LEU A 158 -40.58 17.88 13.49
C LEU A 158 -41.58 17.21 14.45
N GLN A 159 -41.09 16.46 15.44
CA GLN A 159 -41.94 15.85 16.46
C GLN A 159 -42.71 16.92 17.24
N GLN A 160 -42.04 18.01 17.64
CA GLN A 160 -42.69 19.14 18.31
C GLN A 160 -43.71 19.83 17.40
N ALA A 161 -43.42 20.04 16.12
CA ALA A 161 -44.34 20.67 15.18
C ALA A 161 -45.61 19.83 14.97
N VAL A 162 -45.47 18.52 14.81
CA VAL A 162 -46.60 17.58 14.71
C VAL A 162 -47.42 17.59 16.01
N PHE A 163 -46.74 17.59 17.15
CA PHE A 163 -47.37 17.62 18.46
C PHE A 163 -48.16 18.92 18.70
N GLN A 164 -47.57 20.08 18.40
CA GLN A 164 -48.22 21.39 18.51
C GLN A 164 -49.46 21.47 17.62
N ARG A 165 -49.38 20.96 16.38
CA ARG A 165 -50.53 20.91 15.47
C ARG A 165 -51.65 20.00 15.97
N ALA A 166 -51.32 18.96 16.73
CA ALA A 166 -52.30 18.06 17.31
C ALA A 166 -52.99 18.63 18.56
N ILE A 167 -52.29 19.45 19.37
CA ILE A 167 -52.87 20.09 20.56
C ILE A 167 -53.60 21.39 20.22
N ALA A 168 -53.06 22.21 19.32
CA ALA A 168 -53.64 23.47 18.86
C ALA A 168 -54.00 23.36 17.36
N PRO A 169 -55.00 22.53 17.00
CA PRO A 169 -55.41 22.40 15.60
C PRO A 169 -55.91 23.74 15.07
N ALA A 170 -55.47 24.11 13.87
CA ALA A 170 -56.07 25.21 13.13
C ALA A 170 -57.58 24.97 12.98
N PRO A 171 -58.43 26.02 13.00
CA PRO A 171 -59.88 25.87 12.90
C PRO A 171 -60.21 25.13 11.60
N GLY A 172 -60.69 23.88 11.71
CA GLY A 172 -61.04 23.00 10.59
C GLY A 172 -60.30 21.66 10.51
N HIS A 173 -59.32 21.37 11.39
CA HIS A 173 -58.59 20.09 11.37
C HIS A 173 -58.62 19.39 12.73
N LEU A 174 -59.73 18.75 13.08
CA LEU A 174 -59.88 18.03 14.35
C LEU A 174 -59.31 16.62 14.22
N LEU A 175 -58.20 16.35 14.92
CA LEU A 175 -57.74 14.98 15.13
C LEU A 175 -58.79 14.21 15.97
N PRO A 176 -58.95 12.89 15.75
CA PRO A 176 -59.81 12.06 16.59
C PRO A 176 -59.48 12.22 18.08
N GLN A 177 -60.50 12.37 18.93
CA GLN A 177 -60.36 12.64 20.37
C GLN A 177 -59.42 11.66 21.09
N GLN A 178 -59.41 10.39 20.66
CA GLN A 178 -58.53 9.36 21.23
C GLN A 178 -57.04 9.69 20.98
N GLN A 179 -56.69 10.22 19.81
CA GLN A 179 -55.31 10.65 19.52
C GLN A 179 -54.92 11.88 20.34
N GLN A 180 -55.84 12.83 20.55
CA GLN A 180 -55.57 13.98 21.42
C GLN A 180 -55.29 13.57 22.86
N GLN A 181 -56.08 12.65 23.43
CA GLN A 181 -55.86 12.14 24.79
C GLN A 181 -54.53 11.39 24.91
N PHE A 182 -54.19 10.54 23.94
CA PHE A 182 -52.90 9.85 23.92
C PHE A 182 -51.73 10.83 23.89
N LEU A 183 -51.81 11.87 23.06
CA LEU A 183 -50.79 12.90 22.95
C LEU A 183 -50.65 13.72 24.25
N GLN A 184 -51.75 14.07 24.92
CA GLN A 184 -51.70 14.70 26.25
C GLN A 184 -51.04 13.81 27.30
N GLN A 185 -51.34 12.51 27.35
CA GLN A 185 -50.68 11.60 28.29
C GLN A 185 -49.18 11.46 28.01
N MET A 186 -48.80 11.42 26.72
CA MET A 186 -47.40 11.44 26.29
C MET A 186 -46.67 12.74 26.66
N SER A 187 -47.36 13.88 26.71
CA SER A 187 -46.74 15.16 27.09
C SER A 187 -46.52 15.28 28.58
N LEU A 188 -47.50 14.81 29.37
CA LEU A 188 -47.39 14.71 30.82
C LEU A 188 -46.25 13.77 31.22
N SER A 189 -46.13 12.61 30.55
CA SER A 189 -45.04 11.66 30.84
C SER A 189 -43.66 12.22 30.48
N GLN A 190 -43.53 12.94 29.35
CA GLN A 190 -42.28 13.62 29.02
C GLN A 190 -41.92 14.72 30.02
N GLN A 191 -42.89 15.53 30.48
CA GLN A 191 -42.62 16.52 31.53
C GLN A 191 -42.12 15.86 32.80
N MET A 192 -42.73 14.76 33.25
CA MET A 192 -42.25 14.06 34.45
C MET A 192 -40.85 13.46 34.29
N LEU A 193 -40.46 12.99 33.11
CA LEU A 193 -39.10 12.50 32.83
C LEU A 193 -38.05 13.64 32.86
N ILE A 194 -38.41 14.81 32.33
CA ILE A 194 -37.52 15.97 32.27
C ILE A 194 -37.36 16.61 33.66
N PHE A 195 -38.43 16.70 34.45
CA PHE A 195 -38.39 17.31 35.78
C PHE A 195 -38.09 16.33 36.92
N GLY A 196 -38.31 15.03 36.73
CA GLY A 196 -38.03 13.98 37.72
C GLY A 196 -36.58 13.49 37.75
N SER A 197 -35.75 13.88 36.78
CA SER A 197 -34.32 13.51 36.71
C SER A 197 -33.38 14.52 37.41
N GLN A 198 -33.93 15.53 38.09
CA GLN A 198 -33.19 16.58 38.82
C GLN A 198 -33.11 16.37 40.35
N GLN A 199 -33.25 15.14 40.86
CA GLN A 199 -32.98 14.83 42.28
C GLN A 199 -31.91 13.75 42.42
#